data_AF-Q5LV95-F1
#
_entry.id   AF-Q5LV95-F1
#
_cell.length_a   1.000
_cell.length_b   1.000
_cell.length_c   1.000
_cell.angle_alpha   90.00
_cell.angle_beta   90.00
_cell.angle_gamma   90.00
#
_symmetry.space_group_name_H-M   'P 1'
#
loop_
_entity.id
_entity.type
_entity.pdbx_description
1 polymer ?
#
loop_
_entity_poly.entity_id
_entity_poly.type
_entity_poly.pdbx_seq_one_letter_code
_entity_poly.pdbx_strand_id
1 'polypeptide(L)' 'MVRRKVRDMERMVGREAFLAEIRRRGFTAVENAGQVIVFCNAEPVRLVTARPQTFKESL' A
#
# COMPACT_ATOMS: atom_id res chain seq x y z
N MET A 1 3.24 -10.66 -4.79
CA MET A 1 3.01 -9.70 -3.69
C MET A 1 4.34 -9.41 -3.01
N VAL A 2 4.71 -8.14 -2.89
CA VAL A 2 5.94 -7.70 -2.20
C VAL A 2 5.55 -6.94 -0.94
N ARG A 3 6.27 -7.18 0.17
CA ARG A 3 6.05 -6.48 1.46
C ARG A 3 7.33 -5.76 1.88
N ARG A 4 7.22 -4.49 2.29
CA ARG A 4 8.35 -3.68 2.78
C ARG A 4 7.91 -2.84 3.98
N LYS A 5 8.81 -2.66 4.96
CA LYS A 5 8.64 -1.64 6.00
C LYS A 5 8.63 -0.27 5.35
N VAL A 6 7.67 0.58 5.72
CA VAL A 6 7.54 1.96 5.22
C VAL A 6 8.85 2.71 5.46
N ARG A 7 9.35 2.70 6.70
CA ARG A 7 10.62 3.36 7.08
C ARG A 7 11.80 2.94 6.21
N ASP A 8 11.91 1.66 5.87
CA ASP A 8 13.02 1.17 5.06
C ASP A 8 12.86 1.60 3.60
N MET A 9 11.64 1.51 3.06
CA MET A 9 11.32 2.00 1.72
C MET A 9 11.60 3.51 1.59
N GLU A 10 11.16 4.30 2.57
CA GLU A 10 11.38 5.75 2.62
C GLU A 10 12.86 6.10 2.67
N ARG A 11 13.64 5.40 3.51
CA ARG A 11 15.08 5.62 3.62
C ARG A 11 15.86 5.23 2.35
N MET A 12 15.43 4.18 1.65
CA MET A 12 16.17 3.63 0.51
C MET A 12 15.83 4.32 -0.82
N VAL A 13 14.55 4.64 -1.04
CA VAL A 13 14.04 5.09 -2.34
C VAL A 13 13.28 6.42 -2.23
N GLY A 14 12.67 6.70 -1.08
CA GLY A 14 11.77 7.83 -0.89
C GLY A 14 10.33 7.50 -1.32
N ARG A 15 9.37 7.98 -0.53
CA ARG A 15 7.95 7.64 -0.70
C ARG A 15 7.40 8.06 -2.06
N GLU A 16 7.70 9.29 -2.48
CA GLU A 16 7.18 9.84 -3.72
C GLU A 16 7.67 9.07 -4.94
N ALA A 17 8.99 8.83 -5.03
CA ALA A 17 9.60 8.08 -6.12
C ALA A 17 9.06 6.63 -6.18
N PHE A 18 8.92 5.99 -5.01
CA PHE A 18 8.31 4.66 -4.93
C PHE A 18 6.87 4.66 -5.47
N LEU A 19 6.01 5.56 -5.00
CA LEU A 19 4.61 5.61 -5.43
C LEU A 19 4.46 6.00 -6.91
N ALA A 20 5.34 6.86 -7.43
CA ALA A 20 5.38 7.18 -8.85
C ALA A 20 5.67 5.94 -9.69
N GLU A 21 6.61 5.11 -9.26
CA GLU A 21 6.95 3.88 -9.96
C GLU A 21 5.83 2.83 -9.89
N ILE A 22 5.15 2.70 -8.75
CA ILE A 22 3.97 1.83 -8.62
C ILE A 22 2.88 2.25 -9.61
N ARG A 23 2.57 3.54 -9.68
CA ARG A 23 1.59 4.08 -10.65
C ARG A 23 2.03 3.83 -12.09
N ARG A 24 3.30 4.11 -12.42
CA ARG A 24 3.86 3.93 -13.76
C ARG A 24 3.75 2.47 -14.25
N ARG A 25 3.86 1.51 -13.34
CA ARG A 25 3.74 0.07 -13.63
C ARG A 25 2.29 -0.43 -13.64
N GLY A 26 1.32 0.40 -13.31
CA GLY A 26 -0.09 0.00 -13.17
C GLY A 26 -0.32 -0.94 -11.98
N PHE A 27 0.47 -0.83 -10.93
CA PHE A 27 0.37 -1.65 -9.72
C PHE A 27 -0.44 -0.96 -8.63
N THR A 28 -0.93 -1.75 -7.66
CA THR A 28 -1.60 -1.21 -6.47
C THR A 28 -0.73 -1.37 -5.23
N ALA A 29 -0.59 -0.30 -4.44
CA ALA A 29 0.08 -0.33 -3.15
C ALA A 29 -0.92 -0.04 -2.01
N VAL A 30 -0.87 -0.83 -0.94
CA VAL A 30 -1.68 -0.65 0.27
C VAL A 30 -0.75 -0.50 1.46
N GLU A 31 -1.06 0.44 2.35
CA GLU A 31 -0.31 0.66 3.58
C GLU A 31 -1.10 0.13 4.80
N ASN A 32 -0.45 -0.65 5.66
CA ASN A 32 -1.05 -1.16 6.90
C ASN A 32 0.04 -1.44 7.94
N ALA A 33 -0.14 -0.99 9.19
CA ALA A 33 0.77 -1.25 10.31
C ALA A 33 2.26 -0.96 9.98
N GLY A 34 2.53 0.15 9.28
CA GLY A 34 3.87 0.56 8.87
C GLY A 34 4.51 -0.33 7.79
N GLN A 35 3.71 -1.14 7.10
CA GLN A 35 4.10 -1.90 5.91
C GLN A 35 3.44 -1.32 4.67
N VAL A 36 4.17 -1.31 3.56
CA VAL A 36 3.59 -1.19 2.22
C VAL A 36 3.56 -2.57 1.58
N ILE A 37 2.39 -2.93 1.06
CA ILE A 37 2.11 -4.18 0.35
C ILE A 37 1.82 -3.80 -1.10
N VAL A 38 2.57 -4.37 -2.05
CA VAL A 38 2.40 -4.12 -3.48
C VAL A 38 1.81 -5.36 -4.18
N PHE A 39 0.71 -5.14 -4.89
CA PHE A 39 0.12 -6.04 -5.85
C PHE A 39 0.67 -5.73 -7.24
N CYS A 40 1.43 -6.67 -7.81
CA CYS A 40 2.19 -6.49 -9.06
C CYS A 40 1.37 -6.82 -10.32
N ASN A 41 0.07 -6.55 -10.29
CA ASN A 41 -0.84 -6.66 -11.42
C ASN A 41 -1.72 -5.40 -11.45
N ALA A 42 -2.46 -5.24 -12.56
CA ALA A 42 -3.39 -4.13 -12.76
C ALA A 42 -4.82 -4.43 -12.30
N GLU A 43 -5.02 -5.56 -11.60
CA GLU A 43 -6.33 -5.97 -11.13
C GLU A 43 -6.70 -5.25 -9.82
N PRO A 44 -7.99 -4.96 -9.59
CA PRO A 44 -8.44 -4.30 -8.37
C PRO A 44 -8.24 -5.20 -7.14
N VAL A 45 -7.82 -4.60 -6.02
CA VAL A 45 -7.75 -5.29 -4.73
C VAL A 45 -9.15 -5.44 -4.16
N ARG A 46 -9.62 -6.69 -4.01
CA ARG A 46 -10.89 -7.02 -3.35
C ARG A 46 -10.62 -7.62 -1.98
N LEU A 47 -11.27 -7.09 -0.95
CA LEU A 47 -11.28 -7.71 0.37
C LEU A 47 -12.29 -8.86 0.36
N VAL A 48 -11.78 -10.09 0.47
CA VAL A 48 -12.63 -11.30 0.56
C VAL A 48 -13.12 -11.52 2.01
N THR A 49 -12.38 -10.97 2.98
CA THR A 49 -12.75 -10.93 4.41
C THR A 49 -12.14 -9.69 5.05
N ALA A 50 -12.84 -9.08 6.01
CA ALA A 50 -12.38 -7.90 6.74
C ALA A 50 -12.74 -8.01 8.22
N ARG A 51 -11.89 -7.47 9.10
CA ARG A 51 -12.28 -7.22 10.49
C ARG A 51 -13.31 -6.07 10.50
N PRO A 52 -14.34 -6.10 11.37
CA PRO A 52 -15.17 -4.93 11.60
C PRO A 52 -14.29 -3.72 11.88
N GLN A 53 -14.36 -2.69 11.03
CA GLN A 53 -13.69 -1.42 11.26
C GLN A 53 -14.65 -0.55 12.06
N THR A 54 -14.29 -0.20 13.30
CA THR A 54 -14.98 0.87 14.02
C THR A 54 -14.57 2.18 13.36
N PHE A 55 -15.38 2.69 12.43
CA PHE A 55 -15.21 4.05 11.93
C PHE A 55 -15.42 5.00 13.12
N LYS A 56 -14.40 5.76 13.50
CA LYS A 56 -14.65 7.02 14.20
C LYS A 56 -15.05 8.01 13.12
N GLU A 57 -16.32 8.36 13.04
CA GLU A 57 -16.75 9.60 12.41
C GLU A 57 -16.04 10.74 13.15
N SER A 58 -15.03 11.31 12.51
CA SER A 58 -14.54 12.63 12.90
C SER A 58 -15.48 13.65 12.24
N LEU A 59 -16.30 14.29 13.09
CA LEU A 59 -16.98 15.56 12.79
C LEU A 59 -15.97 16.62 12.31
#